data_AF-A0A1I3ZGP5-F1
#
_entry.id   AF-A0A1I3ZGP5-F1
#
_cell.length_a   1.000
_cell.length_b   1.000
_cell.length_c   1.000
_cell.angle_alpha   90.00
_cell.angle_beta   90.00
_cell.angle_gamma   90.00
#
_symmetry.space_group_name_H-M   'P 1'
#
loop_
_entity.id
_entity.type
_entity.pdbx_description
1 polymer ?
#
loop_
_entity_poly.entity_id
_entity_poly.type
_entity_poly.pdbx_seq_one_letter_code
_entity_poly.pdbx_strand_id
1 'polypeptide(L)'
;MAANFTCIGLDATAPGELDRIVAAAATAATPLGERDGIRVMRWQDDGGARLVLEVDRQRRVLAVTPSFAAEAGAEVGSLSHLNEQVWSADVLQGGEKVTALAADVEQSALLDQSVPPGGRAAIIAFGSDVQVLPDEEAFISSSASLLAPDKEDHGEPPPHYVEHGWPWPPRMGAESFISYGVFGDPAGAEAYARLNGTVLRSRTHRTALTGGTFHVARVRTAGFEADVCLAASEHPRAPAPGAVVAGVVYLVMALGETPAQDARTARRRWSLRR
;
A
#
# COMPACT_ATOMS: atom_id res chain seq x y z
N MET A 1 1.24 2.26 -13.47
CA MET A 1 1.55 0.87 -13.07
C MET A 1 3.04 0.53 -13.10
N ALA A 2 3.81 0.79 -14.18
CA ALA A 2 5.23 0.40 -14.25
C ALA A 2 6.08 0.90 -13.06
N ALA A 3 5.83 2.11 -12.55
CA ALA A 3 6.51 2.65 -11.37
C ALA A 3 6.34 1.80 -10.09
N ASN A 4 5.16 1.20 -9.87
CA ASN A 4 4.92 0.38 -8.66
C ASN A 4 5.74 -0.92 -8.67
N PHE A 5 6.02 -1.49 -9.85
CA PHE A 5 6.88 -2.67 -9.98
C PHE A 5 8.34 -2.33 -9.63
N THR A 6 8.82 -1.17 -10.04
CA THR A 6 10.18 -0.69 -9.70
C THR A 6 10.38 -0.52 -8.20
N CYS A 7 9.33 -0.14 -7.47
CA CYS A 7 9.36 0.00 -6.01
C CYS A 7 9.60 -1.33 -5.26
N ILE A 8 9.39 -2.48 -5.92
CA ILE A 8 9.72 -3.81 -5.41
C ILE A 8 10.78 -4.50 -6.27
N GLY A 9 11.63 -3.71 -6.92
CA GLY A 9 12.77 -4.17 -7.72
C GLY A 9 12.39 -4.96 -8.97
N LEU A 10 11.14 -4.95 -9.42
CA LEU A 10 10.68 -5.62 -10.64
C LEU A 10 10.76 -4.68 -11.85
N ASP A 11 11.91 -4.07 -12.04
CA ASP A 11 12.13 -3.12 -13.13
C ASP A 11 11.92 -3.78 -14.50
N ALA A 12 11.07 -3.15 -15.32
CA ALA A 12 10.86 -3.52 -16.71
C ALA A 12 11.31 -2.35 -17.60
N THR A 13 12.56 -2.41 -18.02
CA THR A 13 13.22 -1.35 -18.80
C THR A 13 13.10 -1.56 -20.31
N ALA A 14 12.84 -2.80 -20.75
CA ALA A 14 12.66 -3.15 -22.14
C ALA A 14 11.20 -3.51 -22.50
N PRO A 15 10.77 -3.28 -23.76
CA PRO A 15 9.48 -3.76 -24.25
C PRO A 15 9.30 -5.27 -24.02
N GLY A 16 8.14 -5.67 -23.49
CA GLY A 16 7.81 -7.07 -23.18
C GLY A 16 8.57 -7.66 -21.98
N GLU A 17 9.39 -6.88 -21.27
CA GLU A 17 10.03 -7.35 -20.03
C GLU A 17 9.02 -7.55 -18.90
N LEU A 18 8.05 -6.64 -18.77
CA LEU A 18 6.98 -6.77 -17.77
C LEU A 18 6.18 -8.06 -17.99
N ASP A 19 5.81 -8.38 -19.22
CA ASP A 19 5.09 -9.61 -19.56
C ASP A 19 5.91 -10.86 -19.19
N ARG A 20 7.23 -10.82 -19.41
CA ARG A 20 8.14 -11.90 -19.01
C ARG A 20 8.23 -12.05 -17.50
N ILE A 21 8.32 -10.95 -16.76
CA ILE A 21 8.31 -10.95 -15.28
C ILE A 21 7.01 -11.54 -14.76
N VAL A 22 5.86 -11.09 -15.28
CA VAL A 22 4.53 -11.58 -14.89
C VAL A 22 4.38 -13.06 -15.22
N ALA A 23 4.81 -13.51 -16.40
CA ALA A 23 4.75 -14.93 -16.78
C ALA A 23 5.65 -15.81 -15.90
N ALA A 24 6.85 -15.33 -15.56
CA ALA A 24 7.77 -16.04 -14.65
C ALA A 24 7.17 -16.14 -13.24
N ALA A 25 6.63 -15.04 -12.71
CA ALA A 25 5.95 -15.02 -11.43
C ALA A 25 4.73 -15.96 -11.42
N ALA A 26 3.90 -15.93 -12.47
CA ALA A 26 2.72 -16.80 -12.59
C ALA A 26 3.08 -18.29 -12.56
N THR A 27 4.23 -18.67 -13.13
CA THR A 27 4.72 -20.05 -13.13
C THR A 27 5.13 -20.52 -11.72
N ALA A 28 5.65 -19.61 -10.90
CA ALA A 28 6.10 -19.89 -9.53
C ALA A 28 5.05 -19.52 -8.45
N ALA A 29 3.88 -19.01 -8.85
CA ALA A 29 2.85 -18.56 -7.94
C ALA A 29 2.10 -19.73 -7.29
N THR A 30 1.70 -19.54 -6.03
CA THR A 30 0.86 -20.47 -5.28
C THR A 30 -0.58 -19.96 -5.22
N PRO A 31 -1.60 -20.84 -5.27
CA PRO A 31 -3.00 -20.42 -5.17
C PRO A 31 -3.33 -19.91 -3.77
N LEU A 32 -4.08 -18.81 -3.71
CA LEU A 32 -4.70 -18.28 -2.48
C LEU A 32 -6.15 -18.72 -2.34
N GLY A 33 -6.86 -18.81 -3.46
CA GLY A 33 -8.26 -19.18 -3.47
C GLY A 33 -8.88 -19.05 -4.85
N GLU A 34 -10.15 -19.41 -4.96
CA GLU A 34 -10.94 -19.25 -6.17
C GLU A 34 -12.37 -18.85 -5.79
N ARG A 35 -12.91 -17.84 -6.48
CA ARG A 35 -14.29 -17.37 -6.32
C ARG A 35 -14.82 -16.93 -7.67
N ASP A 36 -16.07 -17.27 -7.98
CA ASP A 36 -16.76 -16.86 -9.21
C ASP A 36 -16.00 -17.15 -10.52
N GLY A 37 -15.15 -18.19 -10.51
CA GLY A 37 -14.31 -18.59 -11.64
C GLY A 37 -13.04 -17.77 -11.83
N ILE A 38 -12.72 -16.87 -10.90
CA ILE A 38 -11.45 -16.15 -10.80
C ILE A 38 -10.61 -16.85 -9.73
N ARG A 39 -9.42 -17.29 -10.12
CA ARG A 39 -8.41 -17.85 -9.23
C ARG A 39 -7.40 -16.76 -8.88
N VAL A 40 -7.18 -16.56 -7.59
CA VAL A 40 -6.16 -15.65 -7.10
C VAL A 40 -4.91 -16.44 -6.76
N MET A 41 -3.80 -16.06 -7.37
CA MET A 41 -2.49 -16.66 -7.20
C MET A 41 -1.52 -15.62 -6.64
N ARG A 42 -0.58 -16.04 -5.80
CA ARG A 42 0.44 -15.18 -5.22
C ARG A 42 1.82 -15.73 -5.50
N TRP A 43 2.65 -14.92 -6.15
CA TRP A 43 4.08 -15.10 -6.17
C TRP A 43 4.71 -14.20 -5.12
N GLN A 44 5.69 -14.72 -4.38
CA GLN A 44 6.47 -13.98 -3.41
C GLN A 44 7.89 -14.55 -3.34
N ASP A 45 8.90 -13.70 -3.20
CA ASP A 45 10.26 -14.13 -2.92
C ASP A 45 10.67 -13.97 -1.44
N ASP A 46 11.86 -14.46 -1.10
CA ASP A 46 12.43 -14.36 0.25
C ASP A 46 12.69 -12.91 0.68
N GLY A 47 12.84 -12.01 -0.30
CA GLY A 47 12.95 -10.57 -0.09
C GLY A 47 11.62 -9.91 0.26
N GLY A 48 10.49 -10.59 0.07
CA GLY A 48 9.16 -10.09 0.33
C GLY A 48 8.52 -9.35 -0.85
N ALA A 49 9.21 -9.22 -2.00
CA ALA A 49 8.57 -8.72 -3.22
C ALA A 49 7.44 -9.68 -3.62
N ARG A 50 6.28 -9.14 -3.96
CA ARG A 50 5.06 -9.93 -4.17
C ARG A 50 4.30 -9.46 -5.40
N LEU A 51 3.77 -10.41 -6.16
CA LEU A 51 2.75 -10.18 -7.18
C LEU A 51 1.52 -11.02 -6.86
N VAL A 52 0.35 -10.37 -6.86
CA VAL A 52 -0.93 -11.06 -6.80
C VAL A 52 -1.54 -11.05 -8.19
N LEU A 53 -1.98 -12.22 -8.63
CA LEU A 53 -2.43 -12.49 -10.00
C LEU A 53 -3.86 -13.00 -9.94
N GLU A 54 -4.75 -12.33 -10.66
CA GLU A 54 -6.10 -12.85 -10.92
C GLU A 54 -6.10 -13.57 -12.25
N VAL A 55 -6.61 -14.80 -12.25
CA VAL A 55 -6.53 -15.70 -13.40
C VAL A 55 -7.91 -16.32 -13.67
N ASP A 56 -8.35 -16.30 -14.93
CA ASP A 56 -9.62 -16.92 -15.32
C ASP A 56 -9.53 -18.46 -15.45
N ARG A 57 -10.67 -19.10 -15.74
CA ARG A 57 -10.76 -20.56 -15.94
C ARG A 57 -9.90 -21.07 -17.10
N GLN A 58 -9.57 -20.21 -18.07
CA GLN A 58 -8.70 -20.51 -19.21
C GLN A 58 -7.22 -20.24 -18.91
N ARG A 59 -6.88 -19.91 -17.67
CA ARG A 59 -5.52 -19.56 -17.20
C ARG A 59 -4.97 -18.27 -17.81
N ARG A 60 -5.83 -17.35 -18.24
CA ARG A 60 -5.42 -16.02 -18.69
C ARG A 60 -5.34 -15.10 -17.47
N VAL A 61 -4.25 -14.33 -17.38
CA VAL A 61 -4.09 -13.29 -16.36
C VAL A 61 -5.06 -12.15 -16.68
N LEU A 62 -5.94 -11.85 -15.74
CA LEU A 62 -6.93 -10.76 -15.82
C LEU A 62 -6.39 -9.48 -15.18
N ALA A 63 -5.71 -9.62 -14.04
CA ALA A 63 -5.13 -8.51 -13.30
C ALA A 63 -3.82 -8.92 -12.61
N VAL A 64 -2.97 -7.94 -12.37
CA VAL A 64 -1.70 -8.08 -11.63
C VAL A 64 -1.58 -6.92 -10.65
N THR A 65 -1.54 -7.25 -9.37
CA THR A 65 -1.36 -6.26 -8.29
C THR A 65 0.04 -6.43 -7.70
N PRO A 66 0.97 -5.48 -7.87
CA PRO A 66 2.21 -5.49 -7.13
C PRO A 66 1.94 -5.28 -5.63
N SER A 67 2.70 -5.96 -4.78
CA SER A 67 2.60 -5.82 -3.33
C SER A 67 3.93 -6.14 -2.65
N PHE A 68 3.94 -6.08 -1.32
CA PHE A 68 5.07 -6.47 -0.48
C PHE A 68 4.57 -7.31 0.71
N ALA A 69 5.41 -8.23 1.20
CA ALA A 69 5.16 -9.03 2.38
C ALA A 69 5.30 -8.21 3.67
N ALA A 70 4.44 -7.21 3.82
CA ALA A 70 4.41 -6.25 4.91
C ALA A 70 3.82 -6.84 6.20
N GLU A 71 4.19 -6.23 7.33
CA GLU A 71 3.59 -6.54 8.63
C GLU A 71 2.27 -5.77 8.80
N ALA A 72 1.30 -6.34 9.53
CA ALA A 72 0.06 -5.62 9.80
C ALA A 72 0.32 -4.35 10.63
N GLY A 73 -0.02 -3.19 10.09
CA GLY A 73 0.22 -1.87 10.69
C GLY A 73 -1.05 -1.05 10.94
N ALA A 74 -2.21 -1.53 10.47
CA ALA A 74 -3.50 -0.89 10.67
C ALA A 74 -4.52 -1.89 11.22
N GLU A 75 -5.49 -1.39 11.96
CA GLU A 75 -6.79 -2.04 12.13
C GLU A 75 -7.76 -1.33 11.19
N VAL A 76 -8.48 -2.09 10.38
CA VAL A 76 -9.40 -1.55 9.38
C VAL A 76 -10.81 -2.11 9.54
N GLY A 77 -11.81 -1.29 9.22
CA GLY A 77 -13.21 -1.65 9.23
C GLY A 77 -13.98 -1.00 8.09
N SER A 78 -15.27 -1.30 8.01
CA SER A 78 -16.20 -0.72 7.03
C SER A 78 -15.72 -0.84 5.58
N LEU A 79 -15.00 -1.91 5.22
CA LEU A 79 -14.49 -2.05 3.87
C LEU A 79 -15.63 -2.08 2.86
N SER A 80 -15.52 -1.23 1.84
CA SER A 80 -16.50 -1.13 0.76
C SER A 80 -15.79 -0.84 -0.56
N HIS A 81 -16.43 -1.25 -1.64
CA HIS A 81 -15.94 -1.02 -2.99
C HIS A 81 -16.31 0.40 -3.42
N LEU A 82 -15.34 1.13 -3.98
CA LEU A 82 -15.59 2.43 -4.60
C LEU A 82 -15.78 2.29 -6.11
N ASN A 83 -14.95 1.47 -6.76
CA ASN A 83 -15.02 1.08 -8.16
C ASN A 83 -14.29 -0.25 -8.37
N GLU A 84 -14.30 -0.80 -9.60
CA GLU A 84 -13.74 -2.12 -9.96
C GLU A 84 -12.41 -2.49 -9.29
N GLN A 85 -11.51 -1.53 -9.07
CA GLN A 85 -10.17 -1.76 -8.54
C GLN A 85 -10.00 -1.29 -7.09
N VAL A 86 -10.66 -0.18 -6.73
CA VAL A 86 -10.39 0.56 -5.49
C VAL A 86 -11.44 0.27 -4.42
N TRP A 87 -10.94 0.01 -3.21
CA TRP A 87 -11.72 -0.14 -2.00
C TRP A 87 -11.48 1.04 -1.07
N SER A 88 -12.51 1.43 -0.32
CA SER A 88 -12.36 2.27 0.86
C SER A 88 -12.35 1.43 2.13
N ALA A 89 -11.59 1.89 3.12
CA ALA A 89 -11.55 1.33 4.46
C ALA A 89 -11.46 2.44 5.51
N ASP A 90 -12.16 2.27 6.62
CA ASP A 90 -11.92 3.06 7.82
C ASP A 90 -10.68 2.52 8.52
N VAL A 91 -9.76 3.40 8.91
CA VAL A 91 -8.65 3.05 9.80
C VAL A 91 -9.10 3.33 11.23
N LEU A 92 -8.93 2.33 12.09
CA LEU A 92 -9.44 2.31 13.46
C LEU A 92 -8.30 2.36 14.47
N GLN A 93 -8.52 3.09 15.57
CA GLN A 93 -7.68 3.06 16.76
C GLN A 93 -8.57 2.94 17.99
N GLY A 94 -8.44 1.85 18.75
CA GLY A 94 -9.31 1.59 19.89
C GLY A 94 -10.79 1.43 19.51
N GLY A 95 -11.08 1.03 18.27
CA GLY A 95 -12.44 0.91 17.72
C GLY A 95 -13.03 2.21 17.17
N GLU A 96 -12.35 3.35 17.31
CA GLU A 96 -12.78 4.62 16.73
C GLU A 96 -12.09 4.90 15.40
N LYS A 97 -12.84 5.44 14.44
CA LYS A 97 -12.29 5.86 13.15
C LYS A 97 -11.39 7.07 13.34
N VAL A 98 -10.11 6.91 12.98
CA VAL A 98 -9.10 7.98 13.01
C VAL A 98 -8.84 8.57 11.63
N THR A 99 -8.97 7.76 10.57
CA THR A 99 -8.90 8.22 9.18
C THR A 99 -9.60 7.22 8.26
N ALA A 100 -9.60 7.47 6.95
CA ALA A 100 -10.03 6.53 5.92
C ALA A 100 -9.02 6.51 4.78
N LEU A 101 -8.87 5.36 4.14
CA LEU A 101 -8.00 5.18 2.98
C LEU A 101 -8.75 4.54 1.82
N ALA A 102 -8.32 4.90 0.61
CA ALA A 102 -8.66 4.22 -0.63
C ALA A 102 -7.43 3.43 -1.09
N ALA A 103 -7.59 2.14 -1.36
CA ALA A 103 -6.50 1.25 -1.75
C ALA A 103 -6.98 0.13 -2.67
N ASP A 104 -6.06 -0.40 -3.46
CA ASP A 104 -6.23 -1.74 -4.02
C ASP A 104 -6.16 -2.77 -2.90
N VAL A 105 -6.87 -3.89 -3.05
CA VAL A 105 -6.84 -4.98 -2.07
C VAL A 105 -6.28 -6.24 -2.71
N GLU A 106 -5.23 -6.82 -2.12
CA GLU A 106 -4.55 -8.01 -2.67
C GLU A 106 -5.52 -9.14 -3.03
N GLN A 107 -6.49 -9.41 -2.14
CA GLN A 107 -7.41 -10.54 -2.30
C GLN A 107 -8.82 -10.09 -2.72
N SER A 108 -8.97 -8.96 -3.40
CA SER A 108 -10.27 -8.34 -3.74
C SER A 108 -11.25 -9.36 -4.37
N ALA A 109 -10.80 -10.16 -5.35
CA ALA A 109 -11.61 -11.17 -6.02
C ALA A 109 -12.07 -12.33 -5.11
N LEU A 110 -11.43 -12.53 -3.94
CA LEU A 110 -11.83 -13.56 -2.97
C LEU A 110 -12.82 -13.03 -1.92
N LEU A 111 -12.95 -11.71 -1.77
CA LEU A 111 -13.77 -11.11 -0.72
C LEU A 111 -15.25 -11.36 -0.94
N ASP A 112 -15.96 -11.62 0.15
CA ASP A 112 -17.42 -11.66 0.16
C ASP A 112 -17.96 -10.27 0.45
N GLN A 113 -18.54 -9.61 -0.54
CA GLN A 113 -19.09 -8.27 -0.38
C GLN A 113 -20.30 -8.21 0.57
N SER A 114 -20.93 -9.36 0.86
CA SER A 114 -22.05 -9.40 1.82
C SER A 114 -21.61 -9.37 3.28
N VAL A 115 -20.31 -9.55 3.55
CA VAL A 115 -19.72 -9.50 4.88
C VAL A 115 -18.70 -8.39 4.89
N PRO A 116 -18.89 -7.26 5.60
CA PRO A 116 -17.91 -6.18 5.61
C PRO A 116 -16.59 -6.73 6.16
N PRO A 117 -15.56 -6.90 5.32
CA PRO A 117 -14.30 -7.44 5.78
C PRO A 117 -13.63 -6.39 6.68
N GLY A 118 -12.91 -6.84 7.69
CA GLY A 118 -12.22 -5.96 8.62
C GLY A 118 -11.26 -6.75 9.49
N GLY A 119 -10.42 -6.01 10.22
CA GLY A 119 -9.41 -6.58 11.11
C GLY A 119 -8.03 -5.99 10.85
N ARG A 120 -7.00 -6.74 11.24
CA ARG A 120 -5.61 -6.31 11.07
C ARG A 120 -5.24 -6.38 9.58
N ALA A 121 -4.71 -5.29 9.07
CA ALA A 121 -4.27 -5.17 7.68
C ALA A 121 -2.82 -4.67 7.61
N ALA A 122 -2.08 -5.16 6.62
CA ALA A 122 -0.85 -4.55 6.19
C ALA A 122 -1.16 -3.48 5.14
N ILE A 123 -0.59 -2.29 5.32
CA ILE A 123 -0.71 -1.18 4.39
C ILE A 123 0.63 -1.03 3.68
N ILE A 124 0.63 -1.26 2.38
CA ILE A 124 1.78 -1.17 1.50
C ILE A 124 1.64 0.12 0.70
N ALA A 125 2.68 0.94 0.71
CA ALA A 125 2.72 2.20 -0.02
C ALA A 125 3.86 2.16 -1.05
N PHE A 126 3.57 2.33 -2.34
CA PHE A 126 4.60 2.49 -3.36
C PHE A 126 4.88 3.97 -3.58
N GLY A 127 6.12 4.39 -3.31
CA GLY A 127 6.54 5.78 -3.52
C GLY A 127 6.46 6.15 -5.00
N SER A 128 5.52 7.02 -5.36
CA SER A 128 5.36 7.49 -6.75
C SER A 128 6.06 8.82 -6.99
N ASP A 129 5.94 9.74 -6.02
CA ASP A 129 6.69 10.98 -5.97
C ASP A 129 6.92 11.31 -4.49
N VAL A 130 8.03 10.82 -3.95
CA VAL A 130 8.33 10.90 -2.52
C VAL A 130 9.72 11.46 -2.28
N GLN A 131 9.83 12.22 -1.20
CA GLN A 131 11.07 12.80 -0.72
C GLN A 131 11.39 12.20 0.65
N VAL A 132 12.69 12.02 0.92
CA VAL A 132 13.17 11.53 2.23
C VAL A 132 13.92 12.68 2.89
N LEU A 133 13.34 13.23 3.94
CA LEU A 133 13.92 14.33 4.72
C LEU A 133 14.57 13.75 5.98
N PRO A 134 15.71 14.29 6.43
CA PRO A 134 16.50 13.67 7.50
C PRO A 134 15.78 13.59 8.85
N ASP A 135 14.86 14.52 9.13
CA ASP A 135 14.11 14.62 10.37
C ASP A 135 12.86 15.51 10.21
N GLU A 136 12.10 15.66 11.28
CA GLU A 136 10.90 16.49 11.34
C GLU A 136 11.17 17.98 11.12
N GLU A 137 12.31 18.51 11.62
CA GLU A 137 12.67 19.93 11.45
C GLU A 137 12.92 20.24 9.97
N ALA A 138 13.68 19.39 9.29
CA ALA A 138 13.90 19.48 7.86
C ALA A 138 12.58 19.38 7.08
N PHE A 139 11.66 18.48 7.48
CA PHE A 139 10.34 18.38 6.86
C PHE A 139 9.51 19.67 7.02
N ILE A 140 9.40 20.20 8.25
CA ILE A 140 8.62 21.42 8.53
C ILE A 140 9.17 22.62 7.74
N SER A 141 10.49 22.73 7.61
CA SER A 141 11.13 23.81 6.84
C SER A 141 10.98 23.67 5.31
N SER A 142 10.73 22.45 4.81
CA SER A 142 10.60 22.17 3.38
C SER A 142 9.24 22.56 2.79
N SER A 143 9.13 22.62 1.47
CA SER A 143 7.85 22.73 0.76
C SER A 143 6.99 21.47 0.87
N ALA A 144 7.60 20.31 1.16
CA ALA A 144 6.88 19.04 1.30
C ALA A 144 5.88 19.03 2.46
N SER A 145 6.06 19.92 3.45
CA SER A 145 5.09 20.11 4.54
C SER A 145 3.91 21.02 4.19
N LEU A 146 3.93 21.75 3.06
CA LEU A 146 2.79 22.61 2.67
C LEU A 146 1.55 21.76 2.34
N LEU A 147 0.37 22.18 2.81
CA LEU A 147 -0.88 21.48 2.49
C LEU A 147 -1.18 21.50 0.98
N ALA A 148 -0.85 22.59 0.30
CA ALA A 148 -1.03 22.76 -1.15
C ALA A 148 0.29 23.23 -1.79
N PRO A 149 1.28 22.33 -2.00
CA PRO A 149 2.63 22.71 -2.41
C PRO A 149 2.69 23.28 -3.84
N ASP A 150 1.73 22.92 -4.69
CA ASP A 150 1.68 23.37 -6.09
C ASP A 150 1.05 24.76 -6.28
N LYS A 151 0.57 25.38 -5.19
CA LYS A 151 -0.04 26.70 -5.24
C LYS A 151 1.05 27.77 -5.12
N GLU A 152 1.38 28.43 -6.23
CA GLU A 152 2.44 29.45 -6.27
C GLU A 152 2.14 30.67 -5.39
N ASP A 153 0.87 31.10 -5.34
CA ASP A 153 0.42 32.19 -4.48
C ASP A 153 -0.59 31.70 -3.44
N HIS A 154 -0.17 31.71 -2.18
CA HIS A 154 -1.03 31.39 -1.07
C HIS A 154 -1.87 32.57 -0.60
N GLY A 155 -1.57 33.81 -1.04
CA GLY A 155 -2.22 35.02 -0.59
C GLY A 155 -1.90 35.36 0.87
N GLU A 156 -2.60 36.35 1.40
CA GLU A 156 -2.50 36.75 2.81
C GLU A 156 -3.13 35.71 3.75
N PRO A 157 -2.59 35.55 4.98
CA PRO A 157 -3.18 34.66 5.97
C PRO A 157 -4.62 35.10 6.30
N PRO A 158 -5.60 34.19 6.29
CA PRO A 158 -6.96 34.47 6.73
C PRO A 158 -6.97 34.99 8.18
N PRO A 159 -7.92 35.88 8.57
CA PRO A 159 -7.96 36.46 9.92
C PRO A 159 -7.93 35.42 11.05
N HIS A 160 -8.64 34.29 10.89
CA HIS A 160 -8.65 33.23 11.88
C HIS A 160 -7.28 32.54 12.08
N TYR A 161 -6.41 32.49 11.05
CA TYR A 161 -5.03 32.00 11.22
C TYR A 161 -4.20 32.98 12.04
N VAL A 162 -4.35 34.28 11.77
CA VAL A 162 -3.65 35.35 12.49
C VAL A 162 -4.08 35.37 13.96
N GLU A 163 -5.39 35.30 14.21
CA GLU A 163 -5.98 35.28 15.56
C GLU A 163 -5.49 34.10 16.41
N HIS A 164 -5.28 32.93 15.81
CA HIS A 164 -4.82 31.72 16.50
C HIS A 164 -3.29 31.55 16.46
N GLY A 165 -2.55 32.45 15.81
CA GLY A 165 -1.10 32.35 15.65
C GLY A 165 -0.65 31.14 14.83
N TRP A 166 -1.50 30.64 13.93
CA TRP A 166 -1.19 29.48 13.11
C TRP A 166 -0.25 29.84 11.94
N PRO A 167 0.64 28.92 11.54
CA PRO A 167 1.53 29.15 10.41
C PRO A 167 0.74 29.28 9.11
N TRP A 168 1.16 30.23 8.28
CA TRP A 168 0.66 30.42 6.91
C TRP A 168 1.81 30.37 5.91
N PRO A 169 1.68 29.65 4.78
CA PRO A 169 0.55 28.82 4.38
C PRO A 169 0.34 27.60 5.29
N PRO A 170 -0.83 26.94 5.26
CA PRO A 170 -1.10 25.78 6.11
C PRO A 170 -0.11 24.66 5.82
N ARG A 171 0.38 24.02 6.88
CA ARG A 171 1.32 22.91 6.81
C ARG A 171 0.74 21.67 7.45
N MET A 172 1.13 20.52 6.93
CA MET A 172 0.86 19.22 7.51
C MET A 172 1.95 18.83 8.50
N GLY A 173 1.61 17.97 9.46
CA GLY A 173 2.59 17.35 10.36
C GLY A 173 3.41 16.26 9.66
N ALA A 174 4.54 15.88 10.27
CA ALA A 174 5.40 14.82 9.75
C ALA A 174 4.73 13.43 9.76
N GLU A 175 3.71 13.24 10.61
CA GLU A 175 2.85 12.05 10.66
C GLU A 175 1.43 12.45 10.25
N SER A 176 1.19 12.55 8.94
CA SER A 176 -0.09 12.96 8.37
C SER A 176 -0.45 12.18 7.12
N PHE A 177 -1.74 12.03 6.86
CA PHE A 177 -2.23 11.23 5.74
C PHE A 177 -3.47 11.85 5.12
N ILE A 178 -3.50 11.96 3.79
CA ILE A 178 -4.66 12.40 3.00
C ILE A 178 -4.87 11.39 1.87
N SER A 179 -5.90 10.56 1.98
CA SER A 179 -6.31 9.68 0.89
C SER A 179 -7.06 10.48 -0.17
N TYR A 180 -6.73 10.32 -1.45
CA TYR A 180 -7.41 11.05 -2.53
C TYR A 180 -8.73 10.38 -2.93
N GLY A 181 -8.74 9.06 -3.07
CA GLY A 181 -9.92 8.32 -3.56
C GLY A 181 -11.13 8.27 -2.61
N VAL A 182 -11.00 8.70 -1.36
CA VAL A 182 -12.14 8.72 -0.41
C VAL A 182 -12.97 10.00 -0.48
N PHE A 183 -12.49 11.01 -1.21
CA PHE A 183 -13.18 12.30 -1.39
C PHE A 183 -13.57 12.47 -2.86
N GLY A 184 -14.85 12.73 -3.14
CA GLY A 184 -15.34 12.97 -4.50
C GLY A 184 -16.22 11.85 -5.04
N ASP A 185 -16.29 11.74 -6.37
CA ASP A 185 -17.10 10.72 -7.07
C ASP A 185 -16.43 9.34 -6.98
N PRO A 186 -17.10 8.32 -6.41
CA PRO A 186 -16.56 6.96 -6.28
C PRO A 186 -16.10 6.35 -7.62
N ALA A 187 -16.76 6.70 -8.73
CA ALA A 187 -16.40 6.16 -10.05
C ALA A 187 -14.99 6.59 -10.51
N GLY A 188 -14.51 7.76 -10.03
CA GLY A 188 -13.18 8.28 -10.30
C GLY A 188 -12.18 8.07 -9.16
N ALA A 189 -12.51 7.26 -8.16
CA ALA A 189 -11.63 7.03 -7.01
C ALA A 189 -10.33 6.33 -7.43
N GLU A 190 -9.21 6.81 -6.89
CA GLU A 190 -7.90 6.22 -7.11
C GLU A 190 -7.27 5.79 -5.79
N ALA A 191 -6.44 4.74 -5.83
CA ALA A 191 -5.68 4.22 -4.70
C ALA A 191 -4.45 5.08 -4.34
N TYR A 192 -4.49 6.39 -4.60
CA TYR A 192 -3.40 7.30 -4.25
C TYR A 192 -3.70 8.07 -2.97
N ALA A 193 -2.63 8.41 -2.26
CA ALA A 193 -2.68 9.25 -1.09
C ALA A 193 -1.45 10.14 -1.00
N ARG A 194 -1.58 11.25 -0.29
CA ARG A 194 -0.44 11.95 0.28
C ARG A 194 -0.12 11.34 1.65
N LEU A 195 1.09 10.84 1.80
CA LEU A 195 1.59 10.25 3.03
C LEU A 195 2.82 11.01 3.50
N ASN A 196 2.78 11.45 4.76
CA ASN A 196 3.97 11.83 5.52
C ASN A 196 4.08 10.86 6.70
N GLY A 197 5.24 10.24 6.86
CA GLY A 197 5.47 9.32 7.95
C GLY A 197 6.91 9.30 8.45
N THR A 198 7.05 9.21 9.77
CA THR A 198 8.33 9.04 10.45
C THR A 198 8.81 7.61 10.31
N VAL A 199 10.02 7.42 9.79
CA VAL A 199 10.65 6.12 9.62
C VAL A 199 10.97 5.50 10.97
N LEU A 200 10.38 4.35 11.25
CA LEU A 200 10.67 3.53 12.43
C LEU A 200 11.88 2.62 12.19
N ARG A 201 11.94 2.02 11.00
CA ARG A 201 13.03 1.15 10.54
C ARG A 201 13.01 1.05 9.02
N SER A 202 14.13 0.71 8.43
CA SER A 202 14.22 0.43 6.99
C SER A 202 15.09 -0.78 6.69
N ARG A 203 14.86 -1.38 5.52
CA ARG A 203 15.62 -2.52 5.02
C ARG A 203 15.85 -2.37 3.52
N THR A 204 16.97 -2.91 3.05
CA THR A 204 17.27 -3.01 1.61
C THR A 204 17.03 -4.44 1.17
N HIS A 205 16.33 -4.58 0.06
CA HIS A 205 15.91 -5.84 -0.51
C HIS A 205 16.40 -5.96 -1.94
N ARG A 206 16.54 -7.20 -2.40
CA ARG A 206 16.85 -7.52 -3.79
C ARG A 206 15.91 -8.61 -4.27
N THR A 207 15.30 -8.37 -5.42
CA THR A 207 14.26 -9.25 -5.96
C THR A 207 14.85 -10.42 -6.71
N ALA A 208 14.32 -11.62 -6.50
CA ALA A 208 14.87 -12.85 -7.09
C ALA A 208 14.66 -12.94 -8.62
N LEU A 209 13.59 -12.36 -9.16
CA LEU A 209 13.27 -12.45 -10.60
C LEU A 209 14.16 -11.60 -11.49
N THR A 210 14.53 -10.41 -11.04
CA THR A 210 15.20 -9.37 -11.84
C THR A 210 16.56 -9.01 -11.26
N GLY A 211 16.82 -9.31 -9.98
CA GLY A 211 17.98 -8.79 -9.25
C GLY A 211 17.89 -7.30 -8.91
N GLY A 212 16.75 -6.65 -9.17
CA GLY A 212 16.52 -5.24 -8.86
C GLY A 212 16.56 -4.99 -7.36
N THR A 213 17.04 -3.81 -6.97
CA THR A 213 17.21 -3.42 -5.56
C THR A 213 16.16 -2.40 -5.18
N PHE A 214 15.60 -2.51 -3.99
CA PHE A 214 14.62 -1.57 -3.46
C PHE A 214 14.76 -1.42 -1.94
N HIS A 215 14.19 -0.36 -1.40
CA HIS A 215 14.15 -0.10 0.03
C HIS A 215 12.73 -0.20 0.54
N VAL A 216 12.55 -0.75 1.74
CA VAL A 216 11.28 -0.71 2.44
C VAL A 216 11.50 0.03 3.76
N ALA A 217 10.73 1.09 3.96
CA ALA A 217 10.71 1.86 5.20
C ALA A 217 9.37 1.64 5.92
N ARG A 218 9.41 1.06 7.11
CA ARG A 218 8.27 1.03 8.02
C ARG A 218 8.11 2.43 8.59
N VAL A 219 7.00 3.08 8.32
CA VAL A 219 6.72 4.44 8.78
C VAL A 219 5.50 4.46 9.70
N ARG A 220 5.54 5.33 10.72
CA ARG A 220 4.36 5.71 11.49
C ARG A 220 3.74 6.95 10.87
N THR A 221 2.43 6.95 10.71
CA THR A 221 1.64 8.08 10.21
C THR A 221 0.34 8.21 11.00
N ALA A 222 -0.60 9.03 10.52
CA ALA A 222 -1.84 9.36 11.23
C ALA A 222 -2.74 8.13 11.49
N GLY A 223 -2.56 7.51 12.65
CA GLY A 223 -3.40 6.42 13.17
C GLY A 223 -2.98 5.01 12.76
N PHE A 224 -1.90 4.84 11.98
CA PHE A 224 -1.43 3.53 11.53
C PHE A 224 0.05 3.54 11.15
N GLU A 225 0.57 2.34 10.88
CA GLU A 225 1.90 2.14 10.29
C GLU A 225 1.77 1.54 8.88
N ALA A 226 2.67 1.94 7.99
CA ALA A 226 2.74 1.42 6.62
C ALA A 226 4.17 1.02 6.27
N ASP A 227 4.30 0.07 5.34
CA ASP A 227 5.58 -0.27 4.71
C ASP A 227 5.67 0.45 3.37
N VAL A 228 6.53 1.47 3.30
CA VAL A 228 6.75 2.28 2.09
C VAL A 228 7.87 1.66 1.27
N CYS A 229 7.53 1.15 0.09
CA CYS A 229 8.45 0.58 -0.89
C CYS A 229 8.98 1.68 -1.82
N LEU A 230 10.30 1.76 -1.95
CA LEU A 230 11.03 2.80 -2.67
C LEU A 230 12.01 2.16 -3.65
N ALA A 231 11.95 2.56 -4.92
CA ALA A 231 12.90 2.10 -5.93
C ALA A 231 14.31 2.61 -5.59
N ALA A 232 15.32 1.72 -5.57
CA ALA A 232 16.69 2.14 -5.25
C ALA A 232 17.33 3.03 -6.34
N SER A 233 16.78 3.01 -7.56
CA SER A 233 17.15 3.89 -8.66
C SER A 233 16.85 5.36 -8.37
N GLU A 234 15.77 5.63 -7.64
CA GLU A 234 15.32 6.98 -7.26
C GLU A 234 15.78 7.35 -5.84
N HIS A 235 15.93 6.34 -4.98
CA HIS A 235 16.40 6.48 -3.62
C HIS A 235 17.66 5.63 -3.41
N PRO A 236 18.87 6.13 -3.69
CA PRO A 236 20.10 5.32 -3.63
C PRO A 236 20.48 4.80 -2.24
N ARG A 237 19.81 5.27 -1.18
CA ARG A 237 20.04 4.89 0.21
C ARG A 237 18.71 4.66 0.90
N ALA A 238 18.66 3.61 1.73
CA ALA A 238 17.51 3.36 2.59
C ALA A 238 17.28 4.55 3.55
N PRO A 239 16.02 4.97 3.76
CA PRO A 239 15.70 6.02 4.73
C PRO A 239 16.19 5.66 6.14
N ALA A 240 16.83 6.60 6.84
CA ALA A 240 17.28 6.36 8.21
C ALA A 240 16.09 6.39 9.20
N PRO A 241 16.14 5.64 10.32
CA PRO A 241 15.17 5.85 11.41
C PRO A 241 15.14 7.31 11.87
N GLY A 242 13.94 7.83 12.12
CA GLY A 242 13.71 9.25 12.46
C GLY A 242 13.57 10.18 11.24
N ALA A 243 13.97 9.74 10.04
CA ALA A 243 13.68 10.47 8.81
C ALA A 243 12.19 10.55 8.53
N VAL A 244 11.77 11.52 7.71
CA VAL A 244 10.39 11.66 7.23
C VAL A 244 10.33 11.28 5.75
N VAL A 245 9.52 10.28 5.42
CA VAL A 245 9.12 10.01 4.03
C VAL A 245 7.86 10.81 3.75
N ALA A 246 7.90 11.70 2.76
CA ALA A 246 6.82 12.64 2.46
C ALA A 246 6.55 12.68 0.95
N GLY A 247 5.29 12.51 0.55
CA GLY A 247 4.89 12.65 -0.85
C GLY A 247 3.67 11.83 -1.25
N VAL A 248 3.54 11.54 -2.54
CA VAL A 248 2.44 10.77 -3.13
C VAL A 248 2.81 9.30 -3.20
N VAL A 249 1.89 8.46 -2.72
CA VAL A 249 2.04 7.00 -2.71
C VAL A 249 0.82 6.32 -3.34
N TYR A 250 1.06 5.19 -4.00
CA TYR A 250 0.00 4.24 -4.36
C TYR A 250 -0.19 3.23 -3.24
N LEU A 251 -1.43 2.97 -2.83
CA LEU A 251 -1.76 2.13 -1.69
C LEU A 251 -2.29 0.77 -2.12
N VAL A 252 -1.69 -0.27 -1.53
CA VAL A 252 -2.21 -1.63 -1.55
C VAL A 252 -2.44 -2.08 -0.11
N MET A 253 -3.58 -2.71 0.12
CA MET A 253 -3.95 -3.28 1.39
C MET A 253 -3.96 -4.80 1.28
N ALA A 254 -3.29 -5.46 2.22
CA ALA A 254 -3.39 -6.90 2.41
C ALA A 254 -4.12 -7.15 3.72
N LEU A 255 -5.31 -7.74 3.64
CA LEU A 255 -6.02 -8.19 4.83
C LEU A 255 -5.30 -9.41 5.40
N GLY A 256 -5.17 -9.47 6.73
CA GLY A 256 -4.67 -10.66 7.40
C GLY A 256 -5.47 -11.88 6.97
N GLU A 257 -4.83 -13.04 6.87
CA GLU A 257 -5.52 -14.29 6.57
C GLU A 257 -6.64 -14.47 7.59
N THR A 258 -7.89 -14.39 7.13
CA THR A 258 -9.06 -14.58 7.98
C THR A 258 -8.89 -15.93 8.67
N PRO A 259 -8.91 -16.02 10.02
CA PRO A 259 -8.89 -17.31 10.70
C PRO A 259 -10.25 -18.00 10.52
N ALA A 260 -10.56 -18.42 9.30
CA ALA A 260 -11.82 -19.06 8.92
C ALA A 260 -11.74 -19.84 7.61
N GLN A 261 -10.59 -20.43 7.23
CA GLN A 261 -10.55 -21.43 6.15
C GLN A 261 -9.70 -22.68 6.44
N ASP A 262 -8.78 -22.64 7.42
CA ASP A 262 -8.02 -23.83 7.86
C ASP A 262 -8.85 -24.88 8.64
N ALA A 263 -10.02 -24.51 9.16
CA ALA A 263 -10.85 -25.43 9.94
C ALA A 263 -11.55 -26.51 9.09
N ARG A 264 -11.60 -26.38 7.76
CA ARG A 264 -12.31 -27.33 6.87
C ARG A 264 -11.41 -28.42 6.26
N THR A 265 -10.09 -28.28 6.32
CA THR A 265 -9.12 -29.26 5.80
C THR A 265 -8.55 -30.19 6.89
N ALA A 266 -8.63 -29.82 8.17
CA ALA A 266 -8.09 -30.63 9.28
C ALA A 266 -9.03 -31.74 9.81
N ARG A 267 -10.30 -31.79 9.38
CA ARG A 267 -11.29 -32.80 9.84
C ARG A 267 -11.69 -33.78 8.74
N ARG A 268 -10.75 -34.57 8.23
CA ARG A 268 -11.04 -35.85 7.54
C ARG A 268 -9.74 -36.60 7.25
N ARG A 269 -9.20 -37.32 8.25
CA ARG A 269 -8.32 -38.50 8.04
C ARG A 269 -7.92 -39.16 9.36
N TRP A 270 -8.90 -39.70 10.09
CA TRP A 270 -8.61 -40.80 11.02
C TRP A 270 -9.70 -41.86 10.86
N SER A 271 -9.46 -42.78 9.94
CA SER A 271 -10.12 -44.07 9.89
C SER A 271 -9.12 -45.10 9.42
N LEU A 272 -8.45 -45.78 10.36
CA LEU A 272 -7.99 -47.14 10.16
C LEU A 272 -8.22 -47.91 11.46
N ARG A 273 -9.17 -48.85 11.37
CA ARG A 273 -9.38 -49.95 12.30
C ARG A 273 -8.10 -50.79 12.39
N ARG A 274 -7.78 -51.27 13.59
CA ARG A 274 -7.71 -52.70 13.92
C ARG A 274 -8.21 -52.89 15.33
#